data_AF-A0A2N1RLR6-F1
#
_entry.id   AF-A0A2N1RLR6-F1
#
_cell.length_a   1.000
_cell.length_b   1.000
_cell.length_c   1.000
_cell.angle_alpha   90.00
_cell.angle_beta   90.00
_cell.angle_gamma   90.00
#
_symmetry.space_group_name_H-M   'P 1'
#
loop_
_entity.id
_entity.type
_entity.pdbx_description
1 polymer ?
#
loop_
_entity_poly.entity_id
_entity_poly.type
_entity_poly.pdbx_seq_one_letter_code
_entity_poly.pdbx_strand_id
1 'polypeptide(L)'
;NGKPLRFFHFSGFDTGAHHNEMQRVIDYNQKNRDSVLLSALYKRRLMENGQKQVENIPYKYRDYSNGEFISNLERKILHLKRDLYNIFPNPFMVADGSCYYKWVREVYGPYIEKSRRKQIARKISYKKTLNLLFPPSTARGQWLRKMRRAITGVMKIEAK
;
A
#
# COMPACT_ATOMS: atom_id res chain seq x y z
N ASN A 1 33.15 -0.09 -6.22
CA ASN A 1 33.17 1.34 -6.65
C ASN A 1 33.66 2.30 -5.55
N GLY A 2 34.08 1.85 -4.36
CA GLY A 2 34.67 2.71 -3.32
C GLY A 2 33.76 3.81 -2.73
N LYS A 3 32.50 3.90 -3.18
CA LYS A 3 31.55 4.92 -2.75
C LYS A 3 30.63 4.37 -1.66
N PRO A 4 30.34 5.13 -0.59
CA PRO A 4 29.38 4.72 0.43
C PRO A 4 27.97 4.62 -0.16
N LEU A 5 27.15 3.72 0.41
CA LEU A 5 25.72 3.64 0.11
C LEU A 5 25.06 4.95 0.51
N ARG A 6 24.43 5.65 -0.44
CA ARG A 6 23.91 7.01 -0.20
C ARG A 6 22.49 7.03 0.35
N PHE A 7 21.62 6.16 -0.15
CA PHE A 7 20.24 6.00 0.33
C PHE A 7 19.64 4.74 -0.31
N PHE A 8 18.88 3.95 0.44
CA PHE A 8 18.16 2.80 -0.09
C PHE A 8 16.71 2.82 0.39
N HIS A 9 15.77 2.88 -0.55
CA HIS A 9 14.34 2.84 -0.26
C HIS A 9 13.74 1.51 -0.71
N PHE A 10 13.15 0.76 0.22
CA PHE A 10 12.45 -0.48 -0.09
C PHE A 10 11.03 -0.17 -0.56
N SER A 11 10.84 0.06 -1.86
CA SER A 11 9.51 0.25 -2.46
C SER A 11 8.60 -0.95 -2.19
N GLY A 12 7.36 -0.69 -1.76
CA GLY A 12 6.41 -1.75 -1.45
C GLY A 12 6.83 -2.57 -0.21
N PHE A 13 7.42 -1.91 0.79
CA PHE A 13 7.79 -2.53 2.05
C PHE A 13 6.58 -3.16 2.75
N ASP A 14 5.51 -2.40 2.93
CA ASP A 14 4.29 -2.81 3.63
C ASP A 14 3.55 -3.97 2.96
N THR A 15 3.69 -4.10 1.63
CA THR A 15 3.08 -5.20 0.85
C THR A 15 3.98 -6.42 0.74
N GLY A 16 5.24 -6.34 1.20
CA GLY A 16 6.26 -7.37 0.99
C GLY A 16 6.83 -7.40 -0.43
N ALA A 17 6.40 -6.51 -1.33
CA ALA A 17 6.84 -6.50 -2.73
C ALA A 17 8.34 -6.22 -2.87
N HIS A 18 8.94 -5.52 -1.91
CA HIS A 18 10.39 -5.28 -1.84
C HIS A 18 11.23 -6.57 -1.84
N HIS A 19 10.69 -7.70 -1.36
CA HIS A 19 11.39 -8.99 -1.42
C HIS A 19 11.65 -9.46 -2.85
N ASN A 20 10.75 -9.17 -3.79
CA ASN A 20 10.93 -9.54 -5.20
C ASN A 20 12.07 -8.74 -5.85
N GLU A 21 12.18 -7.46 -5.51
CA GLU A 21 13.25 -6.60 -6.01
C GLU A 21 14.61 -7.02 -5.43
N MET A 22 14.65 -7.42 -4.15
CA MET A 22 15.87 -8.01 -3.57
C MET A 22 16.27 -9.30 -4.27
N GLN A 23 15.32 -10.20 -4.51
CA GLN A 23 15.60 -11.45 -5.19
C GLN A 23 16.19 -11.19 -6.58
N ARG A 24 15.59 -10.27 -7.35
CA ARG A 24 16.10 -9.87 -8.67
C ARG A 24 17.56 -9.38 -8.62
N VAL A 25 17.92 -8.59 -7.61
CA VAL A 25 19.28 -8.04 -7.44
C VAL A 25 20.28 -9.14 -7.07
N ILE A 26 19.86 -10.14 -6.29
CA ILE A 26 20.67 -11.31 -5.93
C ILE A 26 20.85 -12.24 -7.14
N ASP A 27 19.80 -12.46 -7.92
CA ASP A 27 19.84 -13.28 -9.14
C ASP A 27 20.80 -12.67 -10.17
N TYR A 28 20.84 -11.33 -10.27
CA TYR A 28 21.79 -10.62 -11.13
C TYR A 28 23.24 -10.75 -10.66
N ASN A 29 23.47 -10.73 -9.33
CA ASN A 29 24.80 -10.94 -8.76
C ASN A 29 24.69 -11.46 -7.33
N GLN A 30 25.13 -12.71 -7.12
CA GLN A 30 25.04 -13.38 -5.82
C GLN A 30 25.82 -12.69 -4.70
N LYS A 31 26.81 -11.83 -5.01
CA LYS A 31 27.53 -11.02 -4.02
C LYS A 31 26.62 -9.98 -3.34
N ASN A 32 25.43 -9.73 -3.88
CA ASN A 32 24.45 -8.79 -3.31
C ASN A 32 23.61 -9.39 -2.18
N ARG A 33 23.89 -10.61 -1.70
CA ARG A 33 23.12 -11.26 -0.62
C ARG A 33 23.00 -10.41 0.66
N ASP A 34 23.94 -9.50 0.92
CA ASP A 34 23.88 -8.54 2.02
C ASP A 34 22.65 -7.62 1.97
N SER A 35 21.98 -7.48 0.81
CA SER A 35 20.72 -6.75 0.70
C SER A 35 19.63 -7.34 1.60
N VAL A 36 19.65 -8.64 1.87
CA VAL A 36 18.71 -9.32 2.79
C VAL A 36 18.95 -8.84 4.23
N LEU A 37 20.22 -8.71 4.64
CA LEU A 37 20.59 -8.19 5.96
C LEU A 37 20.16 -6.73 6.11
N LEU A 38 20.36 -5.91 5.08
CA LEU A 38 19.90 -4.52 5.05
C LEU A 38 18.37 -4.41 5.17
N SER A 39 17.61 -5.28 4.50
CA SER A 39 16.14 -5.31 4.63
C SER A 39 15.69 -5.70 6.04
N ALA A 40 16.34 -6.70 6.66
CA ALA A 40 16.06 -7.07 8.03
C ALA A 40 16.38 -5.94 9.02
N LEU A 41 17.52 -5.26 8.83
CA LEU A 41 17.91 -4.09 9.61
C LEU A 41 16.90 -2.95 9.44
N TYR A 42 16.52 -2.64 8.20
CA TYR A 42 15.54 -1.61 7.88
C TYR A 42 14.19 -1.89 8.56
N LYS A 43 13.73 -3.15 8.49
CA LYS A 43 12.51 -3.58 9.20
C LYS A 43 12.60 -3.28 10.68
N ARG A 44 13.67 -3.74 11.34
CA ARG A 44 13.87 -3.54 12.77
C ARG A 44 13.87 -2.06 13.12
N ARG A 45 14.60 -1.23 12.37
CA ARG A 45 14.64 0.22 12.56
C ARG A 45 13.26 0.87 12.41
N LEU A 46 12.47 0.48 11.42
CA LEU A 46 11.09 0.95 11.29
C LEU A 46 10.26 0.62 12.54
N MET A 47 10.37 -0.62 13.04
CA MET A 47 9.63 -1.03 14.25
C MET A 47 10.06 -0.24 15.48
N GLU A 48 11.38 -0.05 15.69
CA GLU A 48 11.96 0.76 16.77
C GLU A 48 11.52 2.23 16.70
N ASN A 49 11.30 2.76 15.49
CA ASN A 49 10.92 4.15 15.25
C ASN A 49 9.41 4.34 15.05
N GLY A 50 8.59 3.46 15.65
CA GLY A 50 7.15 3.69 15.74
C GLY A 50 6.36 3.45 14.45
N GLN A 51 6.88 2.70 13.47
CA GLN A 51 6.13 2.33 12.26
C GLN A 51 4.73 1.81 12.57
N LYS A 52 4.57 1.06 13.66
CA LYS A 52 3.30 0.48 14.05
C LYS A 52 2.25 1.51 14.51
N GLN A 53 2.68 2.70 14.91
CA GLN A 53 1.80 3.83 15.25
C GLN A 53 1.24 4.50 13.99
N VAL A 54 2.00 4.45 12.88
CA VAL A 54 1.68 5.15 11.64
C VAL A 54 1.16 4.24 10.52
N GLU A 55 1.39 2.92 10.59
CA GLU A 55 1.04 1.96 9.53
C GLU A 55 -0.47 1.89 9.23
N ASN A 56 -1.31 2.25 10.21
CA ASN A 56 -2.76 2.25 10.08
C ASN A 56 -3.34 3.63 9.71
N ILE A 57 -2.50 4.66 9.62
CA ILE A 57 -2.93 6.00 9.20
C ILE A 57 -3.30 5.90 7.71
N PRO A 58 -4.57 6.11 7.34
CA PRO A 58 -4.97 6.06 5.96
C PRO A 58 -4.27 7.19 5.20
N TYR A 59 -3.72 6.85 4.04
CA TYR A 59 -3.16 7.85 3.15
C TYR A 59 -4.21 8.93 2.86
N LYS A 60 -3.87 10.22 3.09
CA LYS A 60 -4.79 11.36 2.96
C LYS A 60 -5.54 11.37 1.62
N TYR A 61 -4.87 10.97 0.56
CA TYR A 61 -5.44 10.94 -0.79
C TYR A 61 -5.95 9.56 -1.18
N ARG A 62 -6.31 8.70 -0.22
CA ARG A 62 -6.99 7.42 -0.49
C ARG A 62 -8.42 7.65 -0.93
N ASP A 63 -9.09 8.55 -0.24
CA ASP A 63 -10.50 8.87 -0.38
C ASP A 63 -10.67 10.35 -0.73
N TYR A 64 -11.77 10.70 -1.37
CA TYR A 64 -12.21 12.09 -1.53
C TYR A 64 -12.65 12.67 -0.18
N SER A 65 -12.81 13.99 -0.07
CA SER A 65 -13.22 14.64 1.19
C SER A 65 -14.58 14.18 1.73
N ASN A 66 -15.44 13.60 0.88
CA ASN A 66 -16.72 12.99 1.28
C ASN A 66 -16.60 11.51 1.66
N GLY A 67 -15.38 10.95 1.75
CA GLY A 67 -15.12 9.55 2.10
C GLY A 67 -15.22 8.56 0.94
N GLU A 68 -15.59 8.98 -0.27
CA GLU A 68 -15.64 8.10 -1.44
C GLU A 68 -14.23 7.67 -1.86
N PHE A 69 -14.04 6.37 -2.11
CA PHE A 69 -12.75 5.84 -2.51
C PHE A 69 -12.35 6.31 -3.92
N ILE A 70 -11.11 6.80 -4.07
CA ILE A 70 -10.57 7.24 -5.36
C ILE A 70 -9.98 6.03 -6.10
N SER A 71 -10.60 5.66 -7.22
CA SER A 71 -10.16 4.53 -8.05
C SER A 71 -8.80 4.76 -8.72
N ASN A 72 -8.13 3.67 -9.11
CA ASN A 72 -6.87 3.76 -9.86
C ASN A 72 -7.01 4.52 -11.19
N LEU A 73 -8.16 4.43 -11.85
CA LEU A 73 -8.39 5.15 -13.11
C LEU A 73 -8.50 6.65 -12.88
N GLU A 74 -9.23 7.08 -11.85
CA GLU A 74 -9.31 8.51 -11.48
C GLU A 74 -7.92 9.09 -11.18
N ARG A 75 -7.06 8.33 -10.48
CA ARG A 75 -5.67 8.74 -10.25
C ARG A 75 -4.87 8.86 -11.55
N LYS A 76 -5.06 7.89 -12.46
CA LYS A 76 -4.36 7.85 -13.74
C LYS A 76 -4.76 9.03 -14.64
N ILE A 77 -6.04 9.38 -14.70
CA ILE A 77 -6.54 10.53 -15.46
C ILE A 77 -5.89 11.82 -14.95
N LEU A 78 -5.92 12.05 -13.64
CA LEU A 78 -5.30 13.22 -13.02
C LEU A 78 -3.78 13.29 -13.25
N HIS A 79 -3.10 12.14 -13.26
CA HIS A 79 -1.67 12.07 -13.53
C HIS A 79 -1.31 12.37 -14.99
N LEU A 80 -2.13 11.88 -15.93
CA LEU A 80 -1.91 12.06 -17.37
C LEU A 80 -2.33 13.45 -17.86
N LYS A 81 -3.38 14.03 -17.29
CA LYS A 81 -3.90 15.34 -17.66
C LYS A 81 -3.53 16.38 -16.59
N ARG A 82 -2.28 16.84 -16.61
CA ARG A 82 -1.77 17.77 -15.59
C ARG A 82 -2.52 19.11 -15.54
N ASP A 83 -3.09 19.55 -16.66
CA ASP A 83 -3.88 20.79 -16.71
C ASP A 83 -5.11 20.75 -15.79
N LEU A 84 -5.57 19.55 -15.41
CA LEU A 84 -6.65 19.39 -14.44
C LEU A 84 -6.30 19.97 -13.07
N TYR A 85 -5.01 20.11 -12.72
CA TYR A 85 -4.62 20.80 -11.49
C TYR A 85 -4.87 22.31 -11.55
N ASN A 86 -4.87 22.91 -12.74
CA ASN A 86 -5.21 24.32 -12.92
C ASN A 86 -6.73 24.53 -12.86
N ILE A 87 -7.50 23.58 -13.38
CA ILE A 87 -8.97 23.62 -13.41
C ILE A 87 -9.55 23.26 -12.03
N PHE A 88 -8.94 22.29 -11.35
CA PHE A 88 -9.35 21.80 -10.04
C PHE A 88 -8.18 21.93 -9.04
N PRO A 89 -7.99 23.11 -8.41
CA PRO A 89 -6.87 23.36 -7.50
C PRO A 89 -6.76 22.35 -6.35
N ASN A 90 -7.90 21.83 -5.89
CA ASN A 90 -7.96 20.71 -4.96
C ASN A 90 -8.82 19.56 -5.54
N PRO A 91 -8.23 18.66 -6.36
CA PRO A 91 -8.99 17.63 -7.07
C PRO A 91 -9.54 16.53 -6.14
N PHE A 92 -9.13 16.52 -4.86
CA PHE A 92 -9.59 15.54 -3.88
C PHE A 92 -10.72 16.07 -3.00
N MET A 93 -11.08 17.35 -3.13
CA MET A 93 -12.18 17.98 -2.41
C MET A 93 -13.47 17.92 -3.23
N VAL A 94 -14.54 17.47 -2.58
CA VAL A 94 -15.89 17.42 -3.14
C VAL A 94 -16.61 18.67 -2.70
N ALA A 95 -16.96 19.50 -3.67
CA ALA A 95 -17.72 20.73 -3.49
C ALA A 95 -19.11 20.62 -4.12
N ASP A 96 -20.04 21.48 -3.70
CA ASP A 96 -21.36 21.61 -4.32
C ASP A 96 -21.29 22.12 -5.77
N GLY A 97 -20.28 22.94 -6.08
CA GLY A 97 -19.97 23.38 -7.44
C GLY A 97 -19.15 22.39 -8.27
N SER A 98 -18.51 22.91 -9.31
CA SER A 98 -17.59 22.13 -10.17
C SER A 98 -16.39 21.64 -9.36
N CYS A 99 -16.18 20.32 -9.38
CA CYS A 99 -15.02 19.68 -8.77
C CYS A 99 -14.61 18.44 -9.56
N TYR A 100 -13.36 18.03 -9.42
CA TYR A 100 -12.81 16.89 -10.16
C TYR A 100 -13.65 15.61 -9.95
N TYR A 101 -14.11 15.37 -8.72
CA TYR A 101 -14.97 14.24 -8.36
C TYR A 101 -16.21 14.12 -9.25
N LYS A 102 -16.93 15.23 -9.46
CA LYS A 102 -18.15 15.27 -10.29
C LYS A 102 -17.77 15.12 -11.76
N TRP A 103 -16.85 15.96 -12.23
CA TRP A 103 -16.44 16.00 -13.63
C TRP A 103 -15.90 14.65 -14.13
N VAL A 104 -15.00 14.01 -13.38
CA VAL A 104 -14.38 12.77 -13.83
C VAL A 104 -15.40 11.63 -13.90
N ARG A 105 -16.41 11.63 -13.03
CA ARG A 105 -17.49 10.63 -13.01
C ARG A 105 -18.55 10.88 -14.05
N GLU A 106 -18.80 12.14 -14.39
CA GLU A 106 -19.64 12.50 -15.52
C GLU A 106 -19.00 12.06 -16.84
N VAL A 107 -17.71 12.37 -17.04
CA VAL A 107 -17.01 12.07 -18.30
C VAL A 107 -16.61 10.59 -18.44
N TYR A 108 -16.21 9.93 -17.34
CA TYR A 108 -15.62 8.57 -17.38
C TYR A 108 -16.39 7.54 -16.52
N GLY A 109 -17.62 7.83 -16.10
CA GLY A 109 -18.39 7.05 -15.12
C GLY A 109 -18.33 5.53 -15.29
N PRO A 110 -18.70 4.96 -16.45
CA PRO A 110 -18.66 3.52 -16.67
C PRO A 110 -17.28 2.89 -16.48
N TYR A 111 -16.22 3.59 -16.88
CA TYR A 111 -14.83 3.13 -16.75
C TYR A 111 -14.33 3.21 -15.31
N ILE A 112 -14.72 4.26 -14.59
CA ILE A 112 -14.41 4.44 -13.17
C ILE A 112 -15.04 3.31 -12.36
N GLU A 113 -16.31 3.01 -12.61
CA GLU A 113 -17.01 1.95 -11.88
C GLU A 113 -16.37 0.58 -12.16
N LYS A 114 -16.00 0.28 -13.41
CA LYS A 114 -15.24 -0.93 -13.75
C LYS A 114 -13.89 -0.99 -13.02
N SER A 115 -13.15 0.13 -12.97
CA SER A 115 -11.87 0.22 -12.26
C SER A 115 -12.04 -0.02 -10.76
N ARG A 116 -13.07 0.59 -10.15
CA ARG A 116 -13.40 0.42 -8.73
C ARG A 116 -13.73 -1.03 -8.40
N ARG A 117 -14.61 -1.67 -9.18
CA ARG A 117 -14.95 -3.09 -9.02
C ARG A 117 -13.72 -3.99 -9.10
N LYS A 118 -12.84 -3.76 -10.09
CA LYS A 118 -11.58 -4.53 -10.22
C LYS A 118 -10.68 -4.35 -8.99
N GLN A 119 -10.60 -3.14 -8.44
CA GLN A 119 -9.80 -2.86 -7.25
C GLN A 119 -10.36 -3.54 -5.99
N ILE A 120 -11.68 -3.52 -5.81
CA ILE A 120 -12.37 -4.23 -4.73
C ILE A 120 -12.21 -5.75 -4.89
N ALA A 121 -12.47 -6.29 -6.09
CA ALA A 121 -12.35 -7.71 -6.38
C ALA A 121 -10.94 -8.23 -6.12
N ARG A 122 -9.90 -7.45 -6.46
CA ARG A 122 -8.51 -7.82 -6.17
C ARG A 122 -8.23 -7.92 -4.67
N LYS A 123 -8.80 -7.03 -3.85
CA LYS A 123 -8.70 -7.11 -2.37
C LYS A 123 -9.41 -8.35 -1.82
N ILE A 124 -10.59 -8.68 -2.36
CA ILE A 124 -11.37 -9.86 -1.95
C ILE A 124 -10.64 -11.15 -2.35
N SER A 125 -10.20 -11.25 -3.60
CA SER A 125 -9.45 -12.41 -4.11
C SER A 125 -8.20 -12.66 -3.28
N TYR A 126 -7.42 -11.62 -2.96
CA TYR A 126 -6.26 -11.74 -2.07
C TYR A 126 -6.62 -12.35 -0.71
N LYS A 127 -7.69 -11.87 -0.05
CA LYS A 127 -8.17 -12.45 1.22
C LYS A 127 -8.63 -13.90 1.06
N LYS A 128 -9.31 -14.23 -0.05
CA LYS A 128 -9.80 -15.57 -0.36
C LYS A 128 -8.64 -16.55 -0.56
N THR A 129 -7.63 -16.19 -1.36
CA THR A 129 -6.42 -17.00 -1.57
C THR A 129 -5.66 -17.23 -0.27
N LEU A 130 -5.53 -16.19 0.57
CA LEU A 130 -4.95 -16.33 1.91
C LEU A 130 -5.72 -17.31 2.79
N ASN A 131 -7.04 -17.22 2.81
CA ASN A 131 -7.88 -18.14 3.58
C ASN A 131 -7.91 -19.55 2.97
N LEU A 132 -7.67 -19.72 1.67
CA LEU A 132 -7.58 -21.04 1.04
C LEU A 132 -6.26 -21.73 1.43
N LEU A 133 -5.14 -21.02 1.31
CA LEU A 133 -3.81 -21.55 1.64
C LEU A 133 -3.61 -21.72 3.15
N PHE A 134 -4.28 -20.88 3.95
CA PHE A 134 -4.18 -20.88 5.40
C PHE A 134 -5.56 -20.72 6.04
N PRO A 135 -6.36 -21.80 6.06
CA PRO A 135 -7.74 -21.72 6.53
C PRO A 135 -7.82 -21.34 8.01
N PRO A 136 -8.72 -20.40 8.40
CA PRO A 136 -8.91 -19.99 9.78
C PRO A 136 -9.19 -21.14 10.75
N SER A 137 -9.79 -22.22 10.26
CA SER A 137 -10.14 -23.41 11.03
C SER A 137 -8.94 -24.31 11.34
N THR A 138 -7.82 -24.18 10.62
CA THR A 138 -6.64 -25.05 10.78
C THR A 138 -5.67 -24.50 11.81
N ALA A 139 -4.93 -25.37 12.50
CA ALA A 139 -3.87 -24.97 13.43
C ALA A 139 -2.85 -24.02 12.76
N ARG A 140 -2.51 -24.24 11.48
CA ARG A 140 -1.60 -23.39 10.70
C ARG A 140 -2.19 -22.01 10.41
N GLY A 141 -3.47 -21.93 10.07
CA GLY A 141 -4.16 -20.65 9.87
C GLY A 141 -4.44 -19.90 11.17
N GLN A 142 -4.76 -20.61 12.26
CA GLN A 142 -4.87 -20.04 13.60
C GLN A 142 -3.51 -19.56 14.11
N TRP A 143 -2.43 -20.29 13.87
CA TRP A 143 -1.07 -19.87 14.16
C TRP A 143 -0.68 -18.63 13.36
N LEU A 144 -0.95 -18.56 12.06
CA LEU A 144 -0.72 -17.35 11.25
C LEU A 144 -1.50 -16.13 11.76
N ARG A 145 -2.74 -16.34 12.22
CA ARG A 145 -3.57 -15.30 12.83
C ARG A 145 -3.08 -14.91 14.21
N LYS A 146 -2.66 -15.88 15.04
CA LYS A 146 -2.06 -15.66 16.36
C LYS A 146 -0.73 -14.95 16.24
N MET A 147 0.10 -15.27 15.24
CA MET A 147 1.33 -14.55 14.91
C MET A 147 1.03 -13.13 14.46
N ARG A 148 0.08 -12.93 13.53
CA ARG A 148 -0.37 -11.58 13.17
C ARG A 148 -0.91 -10.79 14.37
N ARG A 149 -1.70 -11.43 15.24
CA ARG A 149 -2.27 -10.85 16.47
C ARG A 149 -1.22 -10.61 17.56
N ALA A 150 -0.20 -11.44 17.70
CA ALA A 150 0.89 -11.25 18.65
C ALA A 150 1.82 -10.12 18.17
N ILE A 151 2.11 -10.06 16.87
CA ILE A 151 2.84 -8.95 16.26
C ILE A 151 2.11 -7.62 16.50
N THR A 152 0.77 -7.63 16.47
CA THR A 152 -0.10 -6.45 16.70
C THR A 152 -0.53 -6.26 18.16
N GLY A 153 -0.37 -7.26 19.03
CA GLY A 153 -0.88 -7.30 20.40
C GLY A 153 0.20 -7.19 21.47
N VAL A 154 1.42 -7.71 21.22
CA VAL A 154 2.62 -7.38 22.01
C VAL A 154 2.85 -5.86 22.03
N MET A 155 2.45 -5.17 20.95
CA MET A 155 2.41 -3.71 20.87
C MET A 155 1.55 -3.00 21.91
N LYS A 156 0.49 -3.64 22.41
CA LYS A 156 -0.44 -3.01 23.34
C LYS A 156 -0.01 -3.16 24.80
N ILE A 157 0.86 -4.13 25.09
CA ILE A 157 1.30 -4.45 26.45
C ILE A 157 2.56 -3.65 26.81
N GLU A 158 3.42 -3.33 25.85
CA GLU A 158 4.61 -2.48 26.03
C GLU A 158 4.32 -0.96 25.89
N ALA A 159 3.05 -0.56 25.77
CA ALA A 159 2.59 0.82 25.62
C ALA A 159 1.82 1.34 26.85
N LYS A 160 2.13 0.81 28.05
CA LYS A 160 1.71 1.36 29.34
C LYS A 160 2.93 1.74 30.17
#